data_AF-A0A3S3RPV9-F1
#
_entry.id   AF-A0A3S3RPV9-F1
#
_cell.length_a   1.000
_cell.length_b   1.000
_cell.length_c   1.000
_cell.angle_alpha   90.00
_cell.angle_beta   90.00
_cell.angle_gamma   90.00
#
_symmetry.space_group_name_H-M   'P 1'
#
loop_
_entity.id
_entity.type
_entity.pdbx_description
1 polymer ?
#
loop_
_entity_poly.entity_id
_entity_poly.type
_entity_poly.pdbx_seq_one_letter_code
_entity_poly.pdbx_strand_id
1 'polypeptide(L)'
;WVNVEDKIKNRDAIDKAVGDFAFSCHAIEIAYRYALSGQDVYSYYFTHRSSVSPWPQWMGVLHADEINFIFGEPLDPRFGYNAAEIELSKRMMRYWANFAKTGNPNMSKDGKMTSIYWPEHSRYEREYLTLAPNNSTVGKGPRSKQCAFWLKFLPKLIEETLKYCLVLVNGLSYYEEASDPLIVKTSKGLVRGITLTAATGKQVDTFLGIPYAKPPVREYRFRHPKPIDRWEGVFNATKLPNSCVQTLDEFFGDFRGSTMWNANTKLDEDCLKLNIWVPKPRPKDA
;
A
#
# COMPACT_ATOMS: atom_id res chain seq x y z
N TRP A 1 -26.09 9.64 22.98
CA TRP A 1 -26.21 9.69 21.51
C TRP A 1 -27.11 10.86 21.16
N VAL A 2 -26.63 11.86 20.40
CA VAL A 2 -27.31 13.18 20.29
C VAL A 2 -27.96 13.41 18.91
N ASN A 3 -27.55 12.68 17.85
CA ASN A 3 -28.02 12.91 16.48
C ASN A 3 -28.44 11.59 15.78
N VAL A 4 -29.26 10.77 16.43
CA VAL A 4 -29.57 9.40 15.97
C VAL A 4 -30.22 9.37 14.58
N GLU A 5 -31.06 10.36 14.27
CA GLU A 5 -31.80 10.46 12.99
C GLU A 5 -31.06 11.30 11.92
N ASP A 6 -29.89 11.87 12.24
CA ASP A 6 -29.13 12.70 11.30
C ASP A 6 -28.33 11.81 10.35
N LYS A 7 -28.99 11.44 9.24
CA LYS A 7 -28.42 10.56 8.21
C LYS A 7 -27.10 11.08 7.65
N ILE A 8 -26.89 12.40 7.58
CA ILE A 8 -25.67 13.01 7.05
C ILE A 8 -24.53 12.83 8.05
N LYS A 9 -24.74 13.22 9.32
CA LYS A 9 -23.72 13.03 10.36
C LYS A 9 -23.39 11.56 10.58
N ASN A 10 -24.38 10.68 10.54
CA ASN A 10 -24.17 9.24 10.71
C ASN A 10 -23.37 8.64 9.54
N ARG A 11 -23.69 9.02 8.30
CA ARG A 11 -22.90 8.62 7.13
C ARG A 11 -21.45 9.09 7.24
N ASP A 12 -21.24 10.36 7.55
CA ASP A 12 -19.89 10.93 7.65
C ASP A 12 -19.12 10.35 8.85
N ALA A 13 -19.82 9.94 9.92
CA ALA A 13 -19.22 9.24 11.04
C ALA A 13 -18.72 7.84 10.66
N ILE A 14 -19.41 7.12 9.78
CA ILE A 14 -18.95 5.81 9.26
C ILE A 14 -17.68 6.00 8.43
N ASP A 15 -17.66 6.99 7.53
CA ASP A 15 -16.46 7.36 6.75
C ASP A 15 -15.26 7.61 7.69
N LYS A 16 -15.45 8.43 8.73
CA LYS A 16 -14.39 8.72 9.69
C LYS A 16 -13.99 7.50 10.53
N ALA A 17 -14.93 6.66 10.95
CA ALA A 17 -14.62 5.48 11.76
C ALA A 17 -13.75 4.48 10.97
N VAL A 18 -14.16 4.13 9.75
CA VAL A 18 -13.40 3.23 8.88
C VAL A 18 -12.07 3.86 8.47
N GLY A 19 -12.08 5.14 8.07
CA GLY A 19 -10.87 5.87 7.66
C GLY A 19 -9.84 6.03 8.77
N ASP A 20 -10.28 6.22 10.01
CA ASP A 20 -9.39 6.31 11.18
C ASP A 20 -8.79 4.96 11.52
N PHE A 21 -9.63 3.93 11.61
CA PHE A 21 -9.23 2.58 11.97
C PHE A 21 -8.29 1.97 10.94
N ALA A 22 -8.63 2.02 9.66
CA ALA A 22 -7.87 1.30 8.63
C ALA A 22 -6.66 2.09 8.08
N PHE A 23 -6.68 3.43 8.12
CA PHE A 23 -5.70 4.24 7.40
C PHE A 23 -5.05 5.33 8.27
N SER A 24 -5.82 6.34 8.65
CA SER A 24 -5.28 7.61 9.16
C SER A 24 -4.46 7.42 10.43
N CYS A 25 -4.96 6.64 11.39
CA CYS A 25 -4.29 6.50 12.67
C CYS A 25 -3.02 5.65 12.58
N HIS A 26 -2.99 4.64 11.73
CA HIS A 26 -1.78 3.86 11.50
C HIS A 26 -0.69 4.68 10.80
N ALA A 27 -1.05 5.51 9.81
CA ALA A 27 -0.12 6.41 9.16
C ALA A 27 0.49 7.42 10.15
N ILE A 28 -0.35 8.03 11.00
CA ILE A 28 0.09 8.98 12.05
C ILE A 28 1.00 8.29 13.07
N GLU A 29 0.68 7.06 13.50
CA GLU A 29 1.50 6.32 14.47
C GLU A 29 2.86 5.95 13.87
N ILE A 30 2.92 5.50 12.62
CA ILE A 30 4.19 5.20 11.95
C ILE A 30 5.05 6.47 11.86
N ALA A 31 4.47 7.60 11.41
CA ALA A 31 5.17 8.87 11.34
C ALA A 31 5.74 9.29 12.71
N TYR A 32 4.94 9.16 13.77
CA TYR A 32 5.37 9.46 15.13
C TYR A 32 6.51 8.53 15.61
N ARG A 33 6.45 7.23 15.31
CA ARG A 33 7.50 6.27 15.69
C ARG A 33 8.83 6.55 14.99
N TYR A 34 8.80 6.89 13.70
CA TYR A 34 10.00 7.28 12.97
C TYR A 34 10.60 8.58 13.52
N ALA A 35 9.77 9.59 13.80
CA ALA A 35 10.23 10.85 14.39
C ALA A 35 10.89 10.64 15.78
N LEU A 36 10.35 9.74 16.60
CA LEU A 36 10.97 9.36 17.88
C LEU A 36 12.33 8.69 17.73
N SER A 37 12.56 7.99 16.62
CA SER A 37 13.84 7.36 16.30
C SER A 37 14.87 8.34 15.71
N GLY A 38 14.56 9.64 15.70
CA GLY A 38 15.45 10.68 15.18
C GLY A 38 15.59 10.67 13.66
N GLN A 39 14.60 10.12 12.94
CA GLN A 39 14.52 10.18 11.48
C GLN A 39 13.75 11.43 11.06
N ASP A 40 14.17 12.03 9.95
CA ASP A 40 13.45 13.14 9.32
C ASP A 40 12.15 12.61 8.71
N VAL A 41 11.00 13.08 9.20
CA VAL A 41 9.67 12.66 8.74
C VAL A 41 8.92 13.86 8.18
N TYR A 42 8.18 13.68 7.10
CA TYR A 42 7.33 14.73 6.52
C TYR A 42 5.92 14.18 6.32
N SER A 43 4.94 14.79 6.99
CA SER A 43 3.54 14.36 6.94
C SER A 43 2.69 15.34 6.14
N TYR A 44 1.71 14.85 5.37
CA TYR A 44 0.74 15.69 4.66
C TYR A 44 -0.69 15.34 5.02
N TYR A 45 -1.59 16.28 4.73
CA TYR A 45 -3.02 16.04 4.71
C TYR A 45 -3.60 16.56 3.39
N PHE A 46 -3.95 15.64 2.50
CA PHE A 46 -4.51 15.97 1.19
C PHE A 46 -6.01 16.22 1.32
N THR A 47 -6.45 17.42 0.93
CA THR A 47 -7.84 17.86 1.15
C THR A 47 -8.48 18.41 -0.12
N HIS A 48 -7.93 18.08 -1.29
CA HIS A 48 -8.45 18.55 -2.57
C HIS A 48 -9.29 17.48 -3.26
N ARG A 49 -10.52 17.83 -3.61
CA ARG A 49 -11.37 17.01 -4.44
C ARG A 49 -11.20 17.44 -5.90
N SER A 50 -10.79 16.52 -6.76
CA SER A 50 -10.63 16.78 -8.19
C SER A 50 -11.91 17.34 -8.82
N SER A 51 -11.77 18.37 -9.66
CA SER A 51 -12.86 18.97 -10.43
C SER A 51 -13.47 18.01 -11.45
N VAL A 52 -12.70 16.99 -11.85
CA VAL A 52 -13.12 15.92 -12.78
C VAL A 52 -13.45 14.60 -12.07
N SER A 53 -13.60 14.63 -10.74
CA SER A 53 -13.97 13.44 -9.97
C SER A 53 -15.34 12.89 -10.41
N PRO A 54 -15.44 11.62 -10.83
CA PRO A 54 -16.71 11.02 -11.27
C PRO A 54 -17.62 10.64 -10.10
N TRP A 55 -17.11 10.68 -8.87
CA TRP A 55 -17.82 10.23 -7.68
C TRP A 55 -18.88 11.25 -7.23
N PRO A 56 -19.93 10.84 -6.50
CA PRO A 56 -20.86 11.77 -5.88
C PRO A 56 -20.17 12.80 -4.96
N GLN A 57 -20.68 14.04 -4.93
CA GLN A 57 -20.09 15.14 -4.14
C GLN A 57 -19.96 14.82 -2.65
N TRP A 58 -20.91 14.07 -2.09
CA TRP A 58 -20.93 13.74 -0.66
C TRP A 58 -19.73 12.89 -0.22
N MET A 59 -19.05 12.21 -1.15
CA MET A 59 -17.89 11.37 -0.86
C MET A 59 -16.63 12.19 -0.57
N GLY A 60 -16.63 13.49 -0.85
CA GLY A 60 -15.50 14.37 -0.53
C GLY A 60 -14.21 13.99 -1.26
N VAL A 61 -13.13 13.83 -0.50
CA VAL A 61 -11.81 13.43 -0.99
C VAL A 61 -11.59 11.98 -0.60
N LEU A 62 -11.48 11.11 -1.60
CA LEU A 62 -11.42 9.68 -1.41
C LEU A 62 -9.99 9.17 -1.25
N HIS A 63 -9.90 7.91 -0.80
CA HIS A 63 -8.63 7.20 -0.76
C HIS A 63 -8.00 7.16 -2.15
N ALA A 64 -6.70 7.47 -2.23
CA ALA A 64 -5.89 7.50 -3.44
C ALA A 64 -6.20 8.64 -4.44
N ASP A 65 -7.10 9.59 -4.13
CA ASP A 65 -7.40 10.73 -5.00
C ASP A 65 -6.15 11.60 -5.28
N GLU A 66 -5.12 11.55 -4.42
CA GLU A 66 -3.89 12.32 -4.59
C GLU A 66 -2.94 11.74 -5.65
N ILE A 67 -3.09 10.45 -6.01
CA ILE A 67 -2.17 9.73 -6.91
C ILE A 67 -2.07 10.44 -8.26
N ASN A 68 -3.20 10.85 -8.83
CA ASN A 68 -3.26 11.54 -10.12
C ASN A 68 -2.38 12.80 -10.12
N PHE A 69 -2.36 13.54 -9.00
CA PHE A 69 -1.57 14.76 -8.84
C PHE A 69 -0.07 14.45 -8.67
N ILE A 70 0.28 13.37 -7.98
CA ILE A 70 1.67 12.92 -7.80
C ILE A 70 2.28 12.45 -9.13
N PHE A 71 1.49 11.82 -10.01
CA PHE A 71 1.97 11.31 -11.30
C PHE A 71 1.83 12.29 -12.46
N GLY A 72 1.30 13.49 -12.22
CA GLY A 72 1.25 14.54 -13.24
C GLY A 72 0.10 14.41 -14.23
N GLU A 73 -0.94 13.61 -13.94
CA GLU A 73 -2.13 13.48 -14.80
C GLU A 73 -2.77 14.85 -15.13
N PRO A 74 -2.87 15.82 -14.19
CA PRO A 74 -3.39 17.16 -14.50
C PRO A 74 -2.65 17.92 -15.60
N LEU A 75 -1.40 17.55 -15.92
CA LEU A 75 -0.63 18.19 -17.00
C LEU A 75 -1.08 17.76 -18.39
N ASP A 76 -1.80 16.64 -18.49
CA ASP A 76 -2.30 16.15 -19.77
C ASP A 76 -3.65 16.83 -20.08
N PRO A 77 -3.72 17.65 -21.14
CA PRO A 77 -4.91 18.44 -21.46
C PRO A 77 -6.12 17.57 -21.81
N ARG A 78 -5.93 16.27 -22.09
CA ARG A 78 -7.02 15.33 -22.40
C ARG A 78 -7.94 15.07 -21.21
N PHE A 79 -7.46 15.25 -19.98
CA PHE A 79 -8.25 14.95 -18.77
C PHE A 79 -9.01 16.16 -18.20
N GLY A 80 -8.79 17.38 -18.73
CA GLY A 80 -9.65 18.53 -18.41
C GLY A 80 -9.50 19.12 -17.00
N TYR A 81 -8.37 18.94 -16.33
CA TYR A 81 -8.09 19.57 -15.04
C TYR A 81 -7.96 21.09 -15.15
N ASN A 82 -8.32 21.80 -14.08
CA ASN A 82 -8.21 23.27 -14.06
C ASN A 82 -6.79 23.77 -13.76
N ALA A 83 -6.53 25.06 -13.98
CA ALA A 83 -5.21 25.65 -13.80
C ALA A 83 -4.67 25.53 -12.36
N ALA A 84 -5.54 25.59 -11.34
CA ALA A 84 -5.12 25.47 -9.95
C ALA A 84 -4.71 24.02 -9.60
N GLU A 85 -5.34 23.03 -10.24
CA GLU A 85 -5.00 21.60 -10.14
C GLU A 85 -3.68 21.26 -10.84
N ILE A 86 -3.44 21.87 -12.01
CA ILE A 86 -2.16 21.81 -12.72
C ILE A 86 -1.03 22.29 -11.81
N GLU A 87 -1.20 23.45 -11.17
CA GLU A 87 -0.19 24.00 -10.26
C GLU A 87 -0.03 23.16 -8.98
N LEU A 88 -1.12 22.61 -8.44
CA LEU A 88 -1.05 21.66 -7.32
C LEU A 88 -0.22 20.43 -7.70
N SER A 89 -0.47 19.83 -8.87
CA SER A 89 0.27 18.66 -9.35
C SER A 89 1.76 18.96 -9.54
N LYS A 90 2.11 20.08 -10.18
CA LYS A 90 3.51 20.53 -10.30
C LYS A 90 4.17 20.71 -8.94
N ARG A 91 3.44 21.24 -7.96
CA ARG A 91 3.94 21.43 -6.59
C ARG A 91 4.17 20.08 -5.89
N MET A 92 3.23 19.15 -5.98
CA MET A 92 3.36 17.81 -5.39
C MET A 92 4.50 17.04 -6.04
N MET A 93 4.56 16.95 -7.37
CA MET A 93 5.67 16.28 -8.08
C MET A 93 7.04 16.82 -7.65
N ARG A 94 7.14 18.14 -7.43
CA ARG A 94 8.37 18.77 -6.95
C ARG A 94 8.75 18.34 -5.55
N TYR A 95 7.82 18.31 -4.60
CA TYR A 95 8.08 17.82 -3.25
C TYR A 95 8.55 16.35 -3.27
N TRP A 96 7.84 15.48 -3.99
CA TRP A 96 8.21 14.06 -4.09
C TRP A 96 9.56 13.87 -4.78
N ALA A 97 9.84 14.58 -5.87
CA ALA A 97 11.12 14.51 -6.57
C ALA A 97 12.28 15.07 -5.74
N ASN A 98 12.04 16.13 -4.97
CA ASN A 98 13.04 16.69 -4.05
C ASN A 98 13.34 15.69 -2.93
N PHE A 99 12.31 15.17 -2.26
CA PHE A 99 12.47 14.19 -1.19
C PHE A 99 13.24 12.95 -1.67
N ALA A 100 12.90 12.42 -2.86
CA ALA A 100 13.62 11.29 -3.44
C ALA A 100 15.12 11.57 -3.73
N LYS A 101 15.48 12.83 -4.00
CA LYS A 101 16.85 13.25 -4.33
C LYS A 101 17.68 13.64 -3.11
N THR A 102 17.06 14.22 -2.09
CA THR A 102 17.76 14.91 -0.99
C THR A 102 17.32 14.47 0.40
N GLY A 103 16.25 13.68 0.53
CA GLY A 103 15.62 13.39 1.82
C GLY A 103 14.79 14.55 2.39
N ASN A 104 14.75 15.70 1.71
CA ASN A 104 13.98 16.87 2.16
C ASN A 104 13.07 17.37 1.03
N PRO A 105 11.73 17.40 1.20
CA PRO A 105 10.82 17.81 0.13
C PRO A 105 11.02 19.28 -0.27
N ASN A 106 11.55 20.11 0.63
CA ASN A 106 11.76 21.53 0.37
C ASN A 106 12.99 21.79 -0.49
N MET A 107 13.99 20.91 -0.46
CA MET A 107 15.31 21.19 -1.03
C MET A 107 15.50 20.45 -2.34
N SER A 108 15.69 21.20 -3.41
CA SER A 108 16.14 20.64 -4.69
C SER A 108 17.61 20.23 -4.65
N LYS A 109 18.05 19.42 -5.61
CA LYS A 109 19.45 18.97 -5.73
C LYS A 109 20.45 20.13 -5.83
N ASP A 110 20.04 21.27 -6.39
CA ASP A 110 20.88 22.46 -6.54
C ASP A 110 20.81 23.41 -5.32
N GLY A 111 20.21 22.97 -4.21
CA GLY A 111 20.07 23.75 -2.98
C GLY A 111 18.96 24.82 -3.01
N LYS A 112 18.17 24.92 -4.09
CA LYS A 112 17.01 25.83 -4.14
C LYS A 112 15.87 25.30 -3.29
N MET A 113 15.30 26.16 -2.45
CA MET A 113 14.15 25.85 -1.60
C MET A 113 12.82 26.07 -2.33
N THR A 114 11.80 25.29 -1.95
CA THR A 114 10.42 25.50 -2.38
C THR A 114 9.85 26.79 -1.77
N SER A 115 8.96 27.46 -2.50
CA SER A 115 8.32 28.69 -2.02
C SER A 115 7.40 28.47 -0.82
N ILE A 116 6.73 27.32 -0.77
CA ILE A 116 5.93 26.87 0.37
C ILE A 116 6.77 25.86 1.14
N TYR A 117 6.96 26.14 2.43
CA TYR A 117 7.73 25.29 3.32
C TYR A 117 6.85 24.16 3.88
N TRP A 118 7.32 22.93 3.71
CA TRP A 118 6.77 21.73 4.32
C TRP A 118 7.57 21.42 5.59
N PRO A 119 7.00 21.66 6.78
CA PRO A 119 7.70 21.42 8.04
C PRO A 119 7.92 19.93 8.28
N GLU A 120 9.02 19.62 8.95
CA GLU A 120 9.27 18.29 9.48
C GLU A 120 8.19 17.93 10.50
N HIS A 121 7.76 16.67 10.49
CA HIS A 121 6.85 16.08 11.44
C HIS A 121 7.62 15.80 12.75
N SER A 122 7.62 16.77 13.65
CA SER A 122 8.38 16.65 14.88
C SER A 122 7.75 15.67 15.88
N ARG A 123 8.58 15.16 16.79
CA ARG A 123 8.13 14.28 17.90
C ARG A 123 7.05 14.89 18.80
N TYR A 124 7.02 16.22 18.92
CA TYR A 124 6.13 16.94 19.84
C TYR A 124 4.90 17.50 19.13
N GLU A 125 5.14 18.36 18.14
CA GLU A 125 4.10 19.14 17.50
C GLU A 125 3.42 18.37 16.35
N ARG A 126 4.09 17.34 15.82
CA ARG A 126 3.54 16.39 14.83
C ARG A 126 2.93 17.12 13.64
N GLU A 127 3.70 18.06 13.10
CA GLU A 127 3.27 18.93 12.03
C GLU A 127 2.90 18.14 10.77
N TYR A 128 1.96 18.68 10.01
CA TYR A 128 1.67 18.24 8.66
C TYR A 128 1.34 19.42 7.77
N LEU A 129 1.67 19.30 6.48
CA LEU A 129 1.29 20.27 5.47
C LEU A 129 -0.06 19.89 4.82
N THR A 130 -1.01 20.81 4.79
CA THR A 130 -2.22 20.64 3.98
C THR A 130 -1.90 20.79 2.49
N LEU A 131 -2.27 19.80 1.69
CA LEU A 131 -2.09 19.81 0.24
C LEU A 131 -3.44 20.04 -0.44
N ALA A 132 -3.69 21.28 -0.88
CA ALA A 132 -4.79 21.63 -1.77
C ALA A 132 -4.46 22.87 -2.61
N PRO A 133 -5.22 23.19 -3.67
CA PRO A 133 -5.07 24.44 -4.40
C PRO A 133 -5.29 25.62 -3.44
N ASN A 134 -4.38 26.58 -3.46
CA ASN A 134 -4.44 27.80 -2.63
C ASN A 134 -4.50 27.56 -1.10
N ASN A 135 -4.28 26.33 -0.64
CA ASN A 135 -4.16 26.01 0.78
C ASN A 135 -2.82 25.30 1.05
N SER A 136 -2.09 25.84 2.01
CA SER A 136 -0.81 25.31 2.49
C SER A 136 -0.69 25.49 4.00
N THR A 137 -1.81 25.39 4.72
CA THR A 137 -1.82 25.49 6.18
C THR A 137 -0.99 24.37 6.79
N VAL A 138 -0.26 24.69 7.85
CA VAL A 138 0.41 23.70 8.69
C VAL A 138 -0.51 23.37 9.85
N GLY A 139 -0.93 22.12 9.94
CA GLY A 139 -1.68 21.60 11.08
C GLY A 139 -0.78 20.78 12.01
N LYS A 140 -1.35 20.35 13.14
CA LYS A 140 -0.69 19.52 14.14
C LYS A 140 -1.53 18.28 14.44
N GLY A 141 -0.91 17.10 14.39
CA GLY A 141 -1.49 15.82 14.85
C GLY A 141 -2.98 15.65 14.50
N PRO A 142 -3.34 15.52 13.21
CA PRO A 142 -4.74 15.48 12.82
C PRO A 142 -5.41 14.31 13.53
N ARG A 143 -6.63 14.52 14.04
CA ARG A 143 -7.43 13.43 14.63
C ARG A 143 -6.78 12.73 15.84
N SER A 144 -5.90 13.41 16.57
CA SER A 144 -5.17 12.86 17.73
C SER A 144 -6.08 12.18 18.77
N LYS A 145 -7.28 12.72 19.04
CA LYS A 145 -8.25 12.13 19.97
C LYS A 145 -8.81 10.80 19.45
N GLN A 146 -9.16 10.75 18.18
CA GLN A 146 -9.69 9.55 17.52
C GLN A 146 -8.63 8.47 17.41
N CYS A 147 -7.38 8.83 17.10
CA CYS A 147 -6.30 7.85 17.06
C CYS A 147 -5.91 7.33 18.45
N ALA A 148 -6.03 8.14 19.51
CA ALA A 148 -5.89 7.64 20.87
C ALA A 148 -7.00 6.62 21.21
N PHE A 149 -8.23 6.83 20.71
CA PHE A 149 -9.32 5.85 20.86
C PHE A 149 -8.96 4.52 20.17
N TRP A 150 -8.62 4.54 18.88
CA TRP A 150 -8.37 3.32 18.11
C TRP A 150 -7.09 2.57 18.50
N LEU A 151 -5.99 3.29 18.79
CA LEU A 151 -4.68 2.66 19.02
C LEU A 151 -4.37 2.41 20.49
N LYS A 152 -5.05 3.07 21.43
CA LYS A 152 -4.76 2.94 22.87
C LYS A 152 -5.94 2.44 23.68
N PHE A 153 -7.13 2.99 23.47
CA PHE A 153 -8.30 2.65 24.29
C PHE A 153 -8.94 1.34 23.84
N LEU A 154 -9.27 1.22 22.55
CA LEU A 154 -9.97 0.06 22.03
C LEU A 154 -9.20 -1.27 22.22
N PRO A 155 -7.88 -1.35 21.98
CA PRO A 155 -7.14 -2.60 22.21
C PRO A 155 -7.17 -3.03 23.68
N LYS A 156 -7.05 -2.08 24.62
CA LYS A 156 -7.17 -2.37 26.06
C LYS A 156 -8.57 -2.87 26.41
N LEU A 157 -9.61 -2.24 25.85
CA LEU A 157 -10.99 -2.67 26.07
C LEU A 157 -11.22 -4.09 25.51
N ILE A 158 -10.66 -4.40 24.34
CA ILE A 158 -10.72 -5.73 23.72
C ILE A 158 -9.97 -6.77 24.58
N GLU A 159 -8.77 -6.45 25.05
CA GLU A 159 -7.97 -7.33 25.93
C GLU A 159 -8.72 -7.65 27.24
N GLU A 160 -9.40 -6.67 27.83
CA GLU A 160 -10.24 -6.85 29.02
C GLU A 160 -11.53 -7.65 28.72
N THR A 161 -11.98 -7.72 27.46
CA THR A 161 -13.26 -8.35 27.08
C THR A 161 -13.13 -9.70 26.34
N LEU A 162 -11.98 -10.03 25.71
CA LEU A 162 -11.77 -11.23 24.89
C LEU A 162 -10.94 -12.36 25.54
N LYS A 163 -11.07 -12.58 26.85
CA LYS A 163 -10.35 -13.67 27.56
C LYS A 163 -10.74 -15.12 27.16
N TYR A 164 -11.49 -15.35 26.07
CA TYR A 164 -11.95 -16.69 25.67
C TYR A 164 -12.03 -16.89 24.12
N CYS A 165 -11.56 -18.07 23.67
CA CYS A 165 -11.63 -18.69 22.31
C CYS A 165 -10.60 -18.22 21.25
N LEU A 166 -9.99 -19.06 20.38
CA LEU A 166 -10.14 -20.49 20.03
C LEU A 166 -8.89 -21.00 19.26
N VAL A 167 -8.74 -22.34 19.11
CA VAL A 167 -7.63 -23.09 18.50
C VAL A 167 -7.96 -23.60 17.08
N LEU A 168 -6.93 -23.51 16.20
CA LEU A 168 -6.51 -24.22 14.97
C LEU A 168 -7.30 -25.41 14.39
N VAL A 169 -7.29 -25.59 13.04
CA VAL A 169 -6.87 -26.85 12.34
C VAL A 169 -6.36 -26.60 10.89
N ASN A 170 -5.33 -27.38 10.47
CA ASN A 170 -4.65 -27.48 9.16
C ASN A 170 -5.23 -28.57 8.21
N GLY A 171 -4.91 -28.52 6.90
CA GLY A 171 -4.93 -29.70 6.01
C GLY A 171 -4.32 -29.46 4.62
N LEU A 172 -3.43 -30.36 4.16
CA LEU A 172 -2.77 -30.39 2.84
C LEU A 172 -3.08 -31.72 2.11
N SER A 173 -3.03 -31.72 0.76
CA SER A 173 -2.81 -32.93 -0.04
C SER A 173 -1.91 -32.66 -1.27
N TYR A 174 -1.24 -33.71 -1.76
CA TYR A 174 -0.20 -33.71 -2.80
C TYR A 174 -0.64 -34.56 -4.00
N TYR A 175 -0.20 -34.20 -5.22
CA TYR A 175 -0.21 -35.06 -6.41
C TYR A 175 1.05 -34.82 -7.26
N GLU A 176 1.47 -35.89 -7.95
CA GLU A 176 2.76 -36.12 -8.65
C GLU A 176 2.70 -35.75 -10.15
N GLU A 177 3.88 -35.49 -10.73
CA GLU A 177 4.12 -34.88 -12.06
C GLU A 177 4.25 -35.88 -13.22
N ALA A 178 3.85 -35.48 -14.43
CA ALA A 178 4.37 -36.08 -15.68
C ALA A 178 4.46 -35.07 -16.85
N SER A 179 5.62 -35.13 -17.51
CA SER A 179 5.99 -34.73 -18.89
C SER A 179 5.93 -33.24 -19.31
N ASP A 180 7.12 -32.73 -19.64
CA ASP A 180 7.65 -31.37 -19.77
C ASP A 180 6.90 -30.34 -20.66
N PRO A 181 6.39 -29.25 -20.05
CA PRO A 181 6.11 -27.97 -20.70
C PRO A 181 6.90 -26.80 -20.07
N LEU A 182 7.48 -25.94 -20.92
CA LEU A 182 8.07 -24.62 -20.62
C LEU A 182 9.14 -24.57 -19.50
N ILE A 183 10.39 -24.80 -19.88
CA ILE A 183 11.57 -24.49 -19.05
C ILE A 183 12.30 -23.26 -19.60
N VAL A 184 12.70 -22.34 -18.72
CA VAL A 184 13.48 -21.14 -19.05
C VAL A 184 14.77 -21.10 -18.25
N LYS A 185 15.86 -20.68 -18.90
CA LYS A 185 17.17 -20.49 -18.27
C LYS A 185 17.29 -19.06 -17.72
N THR A 186 17.65 -18.95 -16.45
CA THR A 186 17.95 -17.67 -15.79
C THR A 186 19.41 -17.61 -15.33
N SER A 187 19.84 -16.46 -14.81
CA SER A 187 21.17 -16.30 -14.20
C SER A 187 21.33 -17.07 -12.87
N LYS A 188 20.22 -17.53 -12.28
CA LYS A 188 20.17 -18.23 -10.99
C LYS A 188 19.96 -19.74 -11.11
N GLY A 189 19.38 -20.20 -12.22
CA GLY A 189 19.16 -21.61 -12.52
C GLY A 189 18.04 -21.81 -13.55
N LEU A 190 17.64 -23.06 -13.78
CA LEU A 190 16.52 -23.40 -14.66
C LEU A 190 15.20 -23.25 -13.90
N VAL A 191 14.16 -22.76 -14.58
CA VAL A 191 12.81 -22.58 -14.01
C VAL A 191 11.79 -23.23 -14.92
N ARG A 192 10.96 -24.12 -14.37
CA ARG A 192 9.80 -24.71 -15.04
C ARG A 192 8.55 -23.88 -14.75
N GLY A 193 7.86 -23.44 -15.79
CA GLY A 193 6.57 -22.75 -15.70
C GLY A 193 5.43 -23.61 -16.23
N ILE A 194 4.27 -22.98 -16.45
CA ILE A 194 3.09 -23.61 -17.06
C ILE A 194 2.41 -22.61 -17.99
N THR A 195 1.98 -23.05 -19.18
CA THR A 195 1.12 -22.23 -20.04
C THR A 195 -0.34 -22.42 -19.63
N LEU A 196 -1.01 -21.32 -19.30
CA LEU A 196 -2.44 -21.28 -18.95
C LEU A 196 -3.22 -20.51 -20.02
N THR A 197 -4.51 -20.80 -20.13
CA THR A 197 -5.45 -20.00 -20.94
C THR A 197 -6.15 -19.00 -20.03
N ALA A 198 -5.93 -17.70 -20.27
CA ALA A 198 -6.60 -16.63 -19.54
C ALA A 198 -8.10 -16.59 -19.84
N ALA A 199 -8.88 -15.91 -18.99
CA ALA A 199 -10.33 -15.72 -19.19
C ALA A 199 -10.68 -15.07 -20.55
N THR A 200 -9.74 -14.36 -21.16
CA THR A 200 -9.86 -13.76 -22.50
C THR A 200 -9.62 -14.74 -23.65
N GLY A 201 -9.36 -16.02 -23.35
CA GLY A 201 -8.99 -17.04 -24.34
C GLY A 201 -7.53 -17.00 -24.81
N LYS A 202 -6.75 -16.01 -24.36
CA LYS A 202 -5.32 -15.88 -24.71
C LYS A 202 -4.45 -16.82 -23.87
N GLN A 203 -3.42 -17.40 -24.49
CA GLN A 203 -2.42 -18.18 -23.77
C GLN A 203 -1.42 -17.28 -23.03
N VAL A 204 -1.01 -17.70 -21.83
CA VAL A 204 -0.08 -16.99 -20.95
C VAL A 204 0.89 -17.99 -20.34
N ASP A 205 2.18 -17.80 -20.59
CA ASP A 205 3.27 -18.51 -19.91
C ASP A 205 3.38 -17.97 -18.49
N THR A 206 3.23 -18.84 -17.50
CA THR A 206 3.13 -18.48 -16.09
C THR A 206 4.25 -19.14 -15.28
N PHE A 207 4.94 -18.35 -14.46
CA PHE A 207 5.95 -18.82 -13.52
C PHE A 207 5.63 -18.28 -12.13
N LEU A 208 5.28 -19.15 -11.21
CA LEU A 208 4.79 -18.81 -9.88
C LEU A 208 5.84 -19.14 -8.80
N GLY A 209 5.94 -18.27 -7.81
CA GLY A 209 6.70 -18.53 -6.60
C GLY A 209 8.23 -18.51 -6.75
N ILE A 210 8.78 -17.87 -7.79
CA ILE A 210 10.23 -17.78 -7.99
C ILE A 210 10.85 -16.95 -6.86
N PRO A 211 11.79 -17.50 -6.07
CA PRO A 211 12.44 -16.74 -5.00
C PRO A 211 13.35 -15.67 -5.59
N TYR A 212 13.17 -14.42 -5.16
CA TYR A 212 14.04 -13.31 -5.57
C TYR A 212 15.07 -12.93 -4.51
N ALA A 213 14.86 -13.35 -3.25
CA ALA A 213 15.75 -13.11 -2.13
C ALA A 213 15.75 -14.31 -1.17
N LYS A 214 16.74 -14.37 -0.27
CA LYS A 214 16.78 -15.35 0.82
C LYS A 214 15.59 -15.15 1.76
N PRO A 215 15.01 -16.22 2.34
CA PRO A 215 13.89 -16.11 3.27
C PRO A 215 14.21 -15.15 4.43
N PRO A 216 13.32 -14.21 4.77
CA PRO A 216 13.53 -13.22 5.82
C PRO A 216 13.24 -13.82 7.21
N VAL A 217 13.68 -15.06 7.44
CA VAL A 217 13.45 -15.81 8.67
C VAL A 217 14.72 -15.89 9.52
N ARG A 218 14.56 -16.17 10.82
CA ARG A 218 15.66 -16.35 11.78
C ARG A 218 16.61 -15.14 11.78
N GLU A 219 17.88 -15.34 11.42
CA GLU A 219 18.93 -14.30 11.41
C GLU A 219 18.68 -13.19 10.38
N TYR A 220 17.84 -13.43 9.37
CA TYR A 220 17.48 -12.46 8.33
C TYR A 220 16.21 -11.67 8.65
N ARG A 221 15.51 -12.00 9.75
CA ARG A 221 14.28 -11.29 10.12
C ARG A 221 14.57 -9.80 10.36
N PHE A 222 13.76 -8.94 9.72
CA PHE A 222 13.88 -7.48 9.75
C PHE A 222 15.21 -6.93 9.22
N ARG A 223 15.97 -7.70 8.43
CA ARG A 223 17.18 -7.23 7.74
C ARG A 223 16.89 -6.96 6.27
N HIS A 224 17.77 -6.18 5.64
CA HIS A 224 17.73 -6.00 4.20
C HIS A 224 17.74 -7.35 3.46
N PRO A 225 16.89 -7.53 2.42
CA PRO A 225 16.86 -8.75 1.63
C PRO A 225 18.25 -9.11 1.11
N LYS A 226 18.64 -10.38 1.30
CA LYS A 226 19.89 -10.91 0.75
C LYS A 226 19.61 -11.59 -0.59
N PRO A 227 20.49 -11.42 -1.60
CA PRO A 227 20.33 -12.11 -2.88
C PRO A 227 20.21 -13.62 -2.68
N ILE A 228 19.30 -14.26 -3.42
CA ILE A 228 19.18 -15.72 -3.44
C ILE A 228 20.41 -16.36 -4.08
N ASP A 229 20.83 -17.50 -3.56
CA ASP A 229 21.91 -18.31 -4.13
C ASP A 229 21.44 -18.96 -5.45
N ARG A 230 22.38 -19.49 -6.23
CA ARG A 230 22.01 -20.31 -7.39
C ARG A 230 21.41 -21.63 -6.90
N TRP A 231 20.40 -22.13 -7.60
CA TRP A 231 19.86 -23.46 -7.34
C TRP A 231 20.35 -24.46 -8.38
N GLU A 232 20.53 -25.70 -7.94
CA GLU A 232 20.83 -26.82 -8.81
C GLU A 232 19.52 -27.45 -9.33
N GLY A 233 19.56 -28.00 -10.55
CA GLY A 233 18.38 -28.57 -11.19
C GLY A 233 17.37 -27.53 -11.68
N VAL A 234 16.11 -27.96 -11.78
CA VAL A 234 14.99 -27.15 -12.30
C VAL A 234 14.08 -26.75 -11.15
N PHE A 235 13.93 -25.45 -10.93
CA PHE A 235 12.98 -24.91 -9.96
C PHE A 235 11.55 -25.01 -10.50
N ASN A 236 10.66 -25.68 -9.77
CA ASN A 236 9.27 -25.87 -10.19
C ASN A 236 8.42 -24.65 -9.83
N ALA A 237 8.18 -23.75 -10.79
CA ALA A 237 7.42 -22.52 -10.64
C ALA A 237 5.98 -22.66 -11.19
N THR A 238 5.28 -23.75 -10.86
CA THR A 238 3.92 -24.03 -11.34
C THR A 238 2.84 -23.81 -10.29
N LYS A 239 3.22 -23.51 -9.04
CA LYS A 239 2.31 -23.35 -7.89
C LYS A 239 2.46 -21.99 -7.24
N LEU A 240 1.35 -21.41 -6.78
CA LEU A 240 1.39 -20.14 -6.05
C LEU A 240 2.21 -20.28 -4.75
N PRO A 241 3.03 -19.27 -4.41
CA PRO A 241 3.77 -19.27 -3.15
C PRO A 241 2.87 -18.98 -1.96
N ASN A 242 3.39 -19.25 -0.76
CA ASN A 242 2.83 -18.68 0.47
C ASN A 242 2.84 -17.14 0.40
N SER A 243 1.79 -16.53 0.90
CA SER A 243 1.67 -15.07 0.99
C SER A 243 2.45 -14.56 2.20
N CYS A 244 2.97 -13.33 2.13
CA CYS A 244 3.60 -12.71 3.28
C CYS A 244 2.60 -12.54 4.42
N VAL A 245 3.09 -12.65 5.65
CA VAL A 245 2.27 -12.39 6.84
C VAL A 245 1.65 -11.00 6.75
N GLN A 246 0.34 -10.98 6.61
CA GLN A 246 -0.51 -9.80 6.54
C GLN A 246 -1.73 -10.05 7.42
N THR A 247 -2.32 -8.99 7.96
CA THR A 247 -3.57 -9.07 8.69
C THR A 247 -4.70 -9.42 7.73
N LEU A 248 -5.54 -10.40 8.08
CA LEU A 248 -6.75 -10.71 7.34
C LEU A 248 -7.83 -9.66 7.67
N ASP A 249 -8.46 -9.10 6.65
CA ASP A 249 -9.67 -8.30 6.79
C ASP A 249 -10.85 -9.23 7.07
N GLU A 250 -11.30 -9.23 8.31
CA GLU A 250 -12.50 -9.94 8.79
C GLU A 250 -13.62 -8.95 9.16
N PHE A 251 -13.42 -7.64 8.97
CA PHE A 251 -14.29 -6.59 9.50
C PHE A 251 -15.70 -6.63 8.91
N PHE A 252 -15.81 -6.96 7.62
CA PHE A 252 -17.08 -7.10 6.91
C PHE A 252 -17.51 -8.57 6.73
N GLY A 253 -16.95 -9.48 7.53
CA GLY A 253 -17.17 -10.91 7.38
C GLY A 253 -16.78 -11.41 5.99
N ASP A 254 -17.68 -12.14 5.35
CA ASP A 254 -17.53 -12.79 4.04
C ASP A 254 -17.96 -11.90 2.86
N PHE A 255 -18.09 -10.59 3.06
CA PHE A 255 -18.35 -9.64 1.97
C PHE A 255 -17.22 -9.67 0.93
N ARG A 256 -17.52 -10.18 -0.27
CA ARG A 256 -16.57 -10.34 -1.38
C ARG A 256 -15.77 -9.08 -1.71
N GLY A 257 -16.36 -7.90 -1.53
CA GLY A 257 -15.68 -6.63 -1.78
C GLY A 257 -14.51 -6.33 -0.84
N SER A 258 -14.54 -6.89 0.37
CA SER A 258 -13.51 -6.78 1.41
C SER A 258 -12.60 -8.01 1.38
N THR A 259 -13.15 -9.22 1.32
CA THR A 259 -12.36 -10.46 1.33
C THR A 259 -11.49 -10.68 0.09
N MET A 260 -11.73 -9.97 -1.02
CA MET A 260 -10.87 -10.06 -2.21
C MET A 260 -9.43 -9.58 -1.96
N TRP A 261 -9.23 -8.75 -0.93
CA TRP A 261 -7.92 -8.20 -0.57
C TRP A 261 -7.12 -9.11 0.37
N ASN A 262 -7.76 -10.16 0.91
CA ASN A 262 -7.09 -11.14 1.75
C ASN A 262 -6.20 -12.05 0.90
N ALA A 263 -5.06 -12.43 1.49
CA ALA A 263 -4.19 -13.43 0.90
C ALA A 263 -4.97 -14.71 0.57
N ASN A 264 -4.88 -15.14 -0.69
CA ASN A 264 -5.53 -16.35 -1.19
C ASN A 264 -4.66 -17.62 -1.04
N THR A 265 -3.47 -17.48 -0.44
CA THR A 265 -2.57 -18.59 -0.09
C THR A 265 -2.18 -18.53 1.37
N LYS A 266 -1.65 -19.64 1.90
CA LYS A 266 -1.19 -19.73 3.30
C LYS A 266 -0.20 -18.61 3.61
N LEU A 267 -0.38 -17.96 4.76
CA LEU A 267 0.56 -16.96 5.28
C LEU A 267 1.82 -17.64 5.82
N ASP A 268 2.98 -17.14 5.43
CA ASP A 268 4.29 -17.61 5.89
C ASP A 268 5.31 -16.46 5.88
N GLU A 269 6.33 -16.52 6.74
CA GLU A 269 7.44 -15.55 6.70
C GLU A 269 8.37 -15.81 5.50
N ASP A 270 8.45 -17.04 4.98
CA ASP A 270 9.15 -17.36 3.73
C ASP A 270 8.31 -16.99 2.49
N CYS A 271 8.21 -15.68 2.24
CA CYS A 271 7.30 -15.11 1.25
C CYS A 271 7.95 -14.21 0.18
N LEU A 272 9.29 -14.07 0.15
CA LEU A 272 10.00 -13.22 -0.82
C LEU A 272 10.10 -13.90 -2.20
N LYS A 273 8.95 -14.04 -2.85
CA LYS A 273 8.73 -14.82 -4.08
C LYS A 273 7.95 -13.98 -5.10
N LEU A 274 8.27 -14.15 -6.38
CA LEU A 274 7.63 -13.46 -7.49
C LEU A 274 6.79 -14.41 -8.33
N ASN A 275 5.67 -13.90 -8.82
CA ASN A 275 4.87 -14.52 -9.86
C ASN A 275 5.03 -13.70 -11.15
N ILE A 276 5.25 -14.38 -12.27
CA ILE A 276 5.54 -13.77 -13.57
C ILE A 276 4.56 -14.36 -14.59
N TRP A 277 3.90 -13.48 -15.35
CA TRP A 277 3.00 -13.85 -16.44
C TRP A 277 3.48 -13.21 -17.74
N VAL A 278 3.67 -14.04 -18.76
CA VAL A 278 4.16 -13.63 -20.08
C VAL A 278 3.10 -13.95 -21.12
N PRO A 279 2.48 -12.96 -21.78
CA PRO A 279 1.44 -13.20 -22.77
C PRO A 279 2.00 -13.89 -24.02
N LYS A 280 1.16 -14.69 -24.71
CA LYS A 280 1.42 -15.21 -26.05
C LYS A 280 0.55 -14.50 -27.10
N PRO A 281 1.12 -14.10 -28.26
CA PRO A 281 2.53 -14.16 -28.61
C PRO A 281 3.37 -13.20 -27.73
N ARG A 282 4.64 -13.52 -27.53
CA ARG A 282 5.54 -12.68 -26.73
C ARG A 282 5.65 -11.28 -27.38
N PRO A 283 5.54 -10.18 -26.61
CA PRO A 283 5.81 -8.86 -27.11
C PRO A 283 7.24 -8.79 -27.67
N LYS A 284 7.42 -8.13 -28.82
CA LYS A 284 8.73 -8.07 -29.49
C LYS A 284 9.64 -6.97 -28.93
N ASP A 285 9.08 -6.03 -28.15
CA ASP A 285 9.74 -4.79 -27.72
C ASP A 285 9.56 -4.51 -26.21
N ALA A 286 9.68 -5.55 -25.36
CA ALA A 286 9.53 -5.44 -23.90
C ALA A 286 10.87 -5.40 -23.16
#